data_AF-A0A495W682-F1
#
_entry.id   AF-A0A495W682-F1
#
_cell.length_a   1.000
_cell.length_b   1.000
_cell.length_c   1.000
_cell.angle_alpha   90.00
_cell.angle_beta   90.00
_cell.angle_gamma   90.00
#
_symmetry.space_group_name_H-M   'P 1'
#
loop_
_entity.id
_entity.type
_entity.pdbx_description
1 polymer ?
#
loop_
_entity_poly.entity_id
_entity_poly.type
_entity_poly.pdbx_seq_one_letter_code
_entity_poly.pdbx_strand_id
1 'polypeptide(L)'
;MFGDGDISCVVRARQEVPRGMDISLLSYVVLTGQPSMSRMTEGAVNPFIGTGGVYEAVRTLDLGEHGHLSTAYRVEPAGEDRLRAVFQVDGEVDVPRLVSIAPTIETWTPVAPGRIDGQFVMVWTGRDGERVRGKTDTSYVLPTEEGIPGQQFREIRINIAATDDELRQTEHIVLFSPALLEQTLHSAPAPIDSLKDIVLA
;
A
#
# COMPACT_ATOMS: atom_id res chain seq x y z
N MET A 1 4.08 -9.82 -14.58
CA MET A 1 3.08 -10.90 -14.41
C MET A 1 2.25 -10.53 -13.18
N PHE A 2 0.92 -10.60 -13.24
CA PHE A 2 0.11 -10.37 -12.04
C PHE A 2 0.38 -11.44 -10.99
N GLY A 3 0.30 -11.07 -9.72
CA GLY A 3 0.51 -11.96 -8.58
C GLY A 3 1.97 -12.31 -8.26
N ASP A 4 2.96 -11.66 -8.88
CA ASP A 4 4.38 -11.93 -8.59
C ASP A 4 4.81 -11.49 -7.18
N GLY A 5 4.12 -10.48 -6.64
CA GLY A 5 4.39 -9.88 -5.33
C GLY A 5 5.39 -8.72 -5.40
N ASP A 6 6.20 -8.63 -6.43
CA ASP A 6 7.20 -7.58 -6.59
C ASP A 6 6.85 -6.63 -7.74
N ILE A 7 6.91 -5.32 -7.48
CA ILE A 7 6.67 -4.28 -8.48
C ILE A 7 7.56 -3.06 -8.24
N SER A 8 7.88 -2.33 -9.30
CA SER A 8 8.61 -1.08 -9.21
C SER A 8 8.05 -0.02 -10.16
N CYS A 9 8.26 1.24 -9.81
CA CYS A 9 7.92 2.36 -10.68
C CYS A 9 8.89 3.54 -10.50
N VAL A 10 8.85 4.44 -11.47
CA VAL A 10 9.47 5.77 -11.39
C VAL A 10 8.40 6.80 -11.72
N VAL A 11 8.23 7.76 -10.83
CA VAL A 11 7.34 8.92 -11.00
C VAL A 11 8.22 10.14 -11.18
N ARG A 12 7.86 11.00 -12.15
CA ARG A 12 8.53 12.27 -12.40
C ARG A 12 7.52 13.38 -12.45
N ALA A 13 7.77 14.42 -11.68
CA ALA A 13 7.01 15.66 -11.74
C ALA A 13 7.27 16.34 -13.08
N ARG A 14 6.19 16.75 -13.76
CA ARG A 14 6.27 17.56 -14.99
C ARG A 14 6.21 19.05 -14.71
N GLN A 15 5.87 19.40 -13.49
CA GLN A 15 5.73 20.74 -12.94
C GLN A 15 6.37 20.72 -11.55
N GLU A 16 6.60 21.89 -10.98
CA GLU A 16 7.07 22.01 -9.60
C GLU A 16 6.09 21.33 -8.64
N VAL A 17 6.63 20.54 -7.71
CA VAL A 17 5.83 19.90 -6.66
C VAL A 17 5.29 21.01 -5.73
N PRO A 18 3.99 21.01 -5.38
CA PRO A 18 3.42 22.04 -4.53
C PRO A 18 4.18 22.21 -3.22
N ARG A 19 4.31 23.45 -2.75
CA ARG A 19 4.91 23.73 -1.44
C ARG A 19 4.17 22.98 -0.33
N GLY A 20 4.92 22.37 0.59
CA GLY A 20 4.39 21.54 1.69
C GLY A 20 4.23 20.07 1.31
N MET A 21 4.29 19.73 0.02
CA MET A 21 4.25 18.35 -0.45
C MET A 21 5.67 17.82 -0.73
N ASP A 22 5.98 16.65 -0.18
CA ASP A 22 7.12 15.84 -0.63
C ASP A 22 6.63 14.83 -1.69
N ILE A 23 7.35 14.69 -2.81
CA ILE A 23 6.94 13.76 -3.88
C ILE A 23 6.85 12.31 -3.41
N SER A 24 7.61 11.93 -2.38
CA SER A 24 7.55 10.58 -1.81
C SER A 24 6.22 10.29 -1.14
N LEU A 25 5.44 11.30 -0.78
CA LEU A 25 4.10 11.09 -0.27
C LEU A 25 3.24 10.34 -1.29
N LEU A 26 3.44 10.54 -2.60
CA LEU A 26 2.75 9.79 -3.66
C LEU A 26 2.91 8.26 -3.56
N SER A 27 3.82 7.76 -2.72
CA SER A 27 3.90 6.35 -2.37
C SER A 27 2.62 5.77 -1.75
N TYR A 28 1.66 6.60 -1.29
CA TYR A 28 0.34 6.13 -0.83
C TYR A 28 -0.66 5.89 -1.97
N VAL A 29 -0.35 6.28 -3.21
CA VAL A 29 -1.27 6.18 -4.35
C VAL A 29 -0.67 5.44 -5.56
N VAL A 30 0.61 5.64 -5.89
CA VAL A 30 1.15 5.23 -7.19
C VAL A 30 1.19 3.73 -7.39
N LEU A 31 1.69 3.00 -6.38
CA LEU A 31 1.70 1.53 -6.35
C LEU A 31 0.89 1.06 -5.16
N THR A 32 1.34 1.42 -3.94
CA THR A 32 0.73 1.11 -2.63
C THR A 32 -0.05 -0.19 -2.63
N GLY A 33 0.71 -1.23 -2.90
CA GLY A 33 0.20 -2.53 -3.19
C GLY A 33 -0.69 -2.49 -4.42
N GLN A 34 -0.15 -2.37 -5.64
CA GLN A 34 -0.97 -2.53 -6.86
C GLN A 34 -1.77 -3.84 -6.69
N PRO A 35 -3.10 -3.83 -6.51
CA PRO A 35 -3.81 -4.97 -5.94
C PRO A 35 -3.61 -6.27 -6.72
N SER A 36 -3.59 -6.17 -8.05
CA SER A 36 -3.33 -7.28 -8.98
C SER A 36 -1.91 -7.86 -8.91
N MET A 37 -0.96 -7.17 -8.30
CA MET A 37 0.41 -7.66 -8.14
C MET A 37 0.63 -8.48 -6.86
N SER A 38 -0.35 -8.51 -5.95
CA SER A 38 -0.18 -9.21 -4.66
C SER A 38 0.07 -10.71 -4.86
N ARG A 39 1.19 -11.21 -4.34
CA ARG A 39 1.44 -12.65 -4.27
C ARG A 39 0.50 -13.28 -3.26
N MET A 40 -0.29 -14.25 -3.71
CA MET A 40 -1.27 -14.94 -2.86
C MET A 40 -0.61 -16.06 -2.08
N THR A 41 -0.87 -16.14 -0.77
CA THR A 41 -0.61 -17.34 0.02
C THR A 41 -1.77 -18.33 -0.08
N GLU A 42 -1.61 -19.51 0.51
CA GLU A 42 -2.69 -20.49 0.60
C GLU A 42 -3.96 -19.90 1.26
N GLY A 43 -5.12 -20.20 0.66
CA GLY A 43 -6.42 -19.72 1.11
C GLY A 43 -6.76 -18.27 0.77
N ALA A 44 -5.82 -17.50 0.20
CA ALA A 44 -6.08 -16.14 -0.24
C ALA A 44 -6.69 -16.09 -1.66
N VAL A 45 -7.54 -15.09 -1.92
CA VAL A 45 -8.21 -14.86 -3.20
C VAL A 45 -7.99 -13.42 -3.64
N ASN A 46 -7.42 -13.23 -4.84
CA ASN A 46 -7.17 -11.91 -5.41
C ASN A 46 -8.05 -11.66 -6.64
N PRO A 47 -9.23 -11.02 -6.48
CA PRO A 47 -10.16 -10.83 -7.60
C PRO A 47 -9.64 -9.84 -8.65
N PHE A 48 -8.67 -8.99 -8.31
CA PHE A 48 -8.04 -8.07 -9.25
C PHE A 48 -7.25 -8.80 -10.34
N ILE A 49 -6.80 -10.03 -10.10
CA ILE A 49 -6.14 -10.83 -11.15
C ILE A 49 -7.16 -11.26 -12.21
N GLY A 50 -8.36 -11.69 -11.78
CA GLY A 50 -9.45 -12.12 -12.67
C GLY A 50 -9.97 -11.00 -13.58
N THR A 51 -9.87 -9.74 -13.15
CA THR A 51 -10.23 -8.57 -13.96
C THR A 51 -9.13 -8.08 -14.90
N GLY A 52 -8.00 -8.79 -14.96
CA GLY A 52 -6.80 -8.31 -15.67
C GLY A 52 -6.21 -7.04 -15.04
N GLY A 53 -6.45 -6.80 -13.74
CA GLY A 53 -5.99 -5.62 -13.01
C GLY A 53 -6.80 -4.35 -13.27
N VAL A 54 -7.97 -4.46 -13.90
CA VAL A 54 -8.91 -3.35 -14.13
C VAL A 54 -9.74 -3.12 -12.87
N TYR A 55 -9.81 -1.86 -12.42
CA TYR A 55 -10.64 -1.42 -11.30
C TYR A 55 -10.72 0.11 -11.25
N GLU A 56 -11.69 0.60 -10.48
CA GLU A 56 -11.77 1.98 -10.00
C GLU A 56 -11.64 1.99 -8.49
N ALA A 57 -11.17 3.10 -7.93
CA ALA A 57 -11.16 3.27 -6.49
C ALA A 57 -11.30 4.74 -6.07
N VAL A 58 -11.70 4.95 -4.82
CA VAL A 58 -11.51 6.21 -4.10
C VAL A 58 -10.71 5.89 -2.85
N ARG A 59 -9.67 6.67 -2.57
CA ARG A 59 -8.85 6.56 -1.36
C ARG A 59 -8.79 7.90 -0.65
N THR A 60 -8.86 7.87 0.67
CA THR A 60 -8.57 9.01 1.53
C THR A 60 -7.31 8.74 2.34
N LEU A 61 -6.60 9.80 2.69
CA LEU A 61 -5.42 9.77 3.54
C LEU A 61 -5.53 10.90 4.56
N ASP A 62 -5.71 10.54 5.83
CA ASP A 62 -5.71 11.47 6.96
C ASP A 62 -4.36 11.44 7.67
N LEU A 63 -3.58 12.52 7.56
CA LEU A 63 -2.26 12.69 8.15
C LEU A 63 -2.31 13.46 9.49
N GLY A 64 -3.50 13.74 10.01
CA GLY A 64 -3.68 14.55 11.22
C GLY A 64 -3.23 15.99 11.01
N GLU A 65 -2.24 16.44 11.80
CA GLU A 65 -1.74 17.81 11.74
C GLU A 65 -1.02 18.15 10.41
N HIS A 66 -0.56 17.13 9.68
CA HIS A 66 0.08 17.31 8.38
C HIS A 66 -0.89 17.37 7.20
N GLY A 67 -2.21 17.31 7.45
CA GLY A 67 -3.24 17.52 6.44
C GLY A 67 -3.95 16.26 5.95
N HIS A 68 -4.54 16.35 4.76
CA HIS A 68 -5.44 15.33 4.22
C HIS A 68 -5.40 15.31 2.69
N LEU A 69 -5.48 14.10 2.12
CA LEU A 69 -5.63 13.89 0.69
C LEU A 69 -6.83 12.99 0.38
N SER A 70 -7.49 13.25 -0.74
CA SER A 70 -8.45 12.38 -1.40
C SER A 70 -7.92 12.02 -2.77
N THR A 71 -8.22 10.81 -3.24
CA THR A 71 -7.72 10.35 -4.53
C THR A 71 -8.76 9.50 -5.23
N ALA A 72 -9.00 9.81 -6.49
CA ALA A 72 -9.76 8.97 -7.41
C ALA A 72 -8.81 8.21 -8.34
N TYR A 73 -9.07 6.92 -8.53
CA TYR A 73 -8.25 5.97 -9.27
C TYR A 73 -9.08 5.37 -10.38
N ARG A 74 -8.46 5.27 -11.56
CA ARG A 74 -8.99 4.44 -12.63
C ARG A 74 -7.86 3.69 -13.31
N VAL A 75 -7.95 2.37 -13.29
CA VAL A 75 -7.01 1.48 -13.96
C VAL A 75 -7.75 0.79 -15.10
N GLU A 76 -7.31 1.06 -16.33
CA GLU A 76 -7.95 0.59 -17.55
C GLU A 76 -6.95 -0.12 -18.49
N PRO A 77 -7.41 -1.00 -19.39
CA PRO A 77 -6.55 -1.61 -20.40
C PRO A 77 -5.93 -0.56 -21.33
N ALA A 78 -4.67 -0.78 -21.72
CA ALA A 78 -3.88 0.14 -22.55
C ALA A 78 -3.13 -0.59 -23.66
N GLY A 79 -3.82 -1.51 -24.33
CA GLY A 79 -3.25 -2.42 -25.33
C GLY A 79 -3.04 -3.83 -24.77
N GLU A 80 -2.39 -4.68 -25.56
CA GLU A 80 -2.05 -6.04 -25.15
C GLU A 80 -1.06 -6.01 -23.97
N ASP A 81 -1.42 -6.68 -22.88
CA ASP A 81 -0.63 -6.81 -21.65
C ASP A 81 -0.21 -5.49 -20.98
N ARG A 82 -0.98 -4.42 -21.18
CA ARG A 82 -0.70 -3.11 -20.58
C ARG A 82 -1.91 -2.55 -19.87
N LEU A 83 -1.63 -1.89 -18.75
CA LEU A 83 -2.59 -1.09 -18.01
C LEU A 83 -2.18 0.38 -18.04
N ARG A 84 -3.19 1.24 -18.02
CA ARG A 84 -3.04 2.66 -17.76
C ARG A 84 -3.75 2.96 -16.45
N ALA A 85 -3.01 3.49 -15.49
CA ALA A 85 -3.56 4.04 -14.28
C ALA A 85 -3.63 5.56 -14.38
N VAL A 86 -4.77 6.14 -14.01
CA VAL A 86 -4.97 7.58 -13.87
C VAL A 86 -5.35 7.84 -12.42
N PHE A 87 -4.65 8.79 -11.82
CA PHE A 87 -4.86 9.21 -10.44
C PHE A 87 -5.17 10.71 -10.44
N GLN A 88 -6.23 11.09 -9.76
CA GLN A 88 -6.52 12.47 -9.43
C GLN A 88 -6.38 12.62 -7.93
N VAL A 89 -5.39 13.39 -7.48
CA VAL A 89 -5.08 13.61 -6.07
C VAL A 89 -5.45 15.05 -5.73
N ASP A 90 -6.28 15.24 -4.72
CA ASP A 90 -6.75 16.53 -4.24
C ASP A 90 -6.60 16.62 -2.72
N GLY A 91 -6.20 17.78 -2.20
CA GLY A 91 -6.12 18.03 -0.76
C GLY A 91 -5.00 18.98 -0.38
N GLU A 92 -4.68 19.02 0.91
CA GLU A 92 -3.71 19.94 1.51
C GLU A 92 -2.78 19.15 2.41
N VAL A 93 -1.47 19.36 2.26
CA VAL A 93 -0.47 18.68 3.08
C VAL A 93 0.69 19.60 3.42
N ASP A 94 1.26 19.40 4.60
CA ASP A 94 2.53 19.99 5.02
C ASP A 94 3.36 18.91 5.73
N VAL A 95 4.25 18.27 4.97
CA VAL A 95 5.08 17.17 5.45
C VAL A 95 6.57 17.50 5.32
N PRO A 96 7.42 16.99 6.22
CA PRO A 96 8.87 17.09 6.06
C PRO A 96 9.33 16.28 4.83
N ARG A 97 10.61 16.43 4.48
CA ARG A 97 11.27 15.59 3.47
C ARG A 97 11.22 14.12 3.92
N LEU A 98 10.48 13.27 3.24
CA LEU A 98 10.31 11.86 3.60
C LEU A 98 11.45 11.00 3.04
N VAL A 99 11.94 10.03 3.82
CA VAL A 99 13.10 9.20 3.43
C VAL A 99 12.86 7.69 3.53
N SER A 100 11.87 7.25 4.31
CA SER A 100 11.50 5.84 4.41
C SER A 100 10.05 5.64 4.82
N ILE A 101 9.55 4.42 4.63
CA ILE A 101 8.19 4.01 4.97
C ILE A 101 8.26 2.72 5.77
N ALA A 102 7.56 2.66 6.90
CA ALA A 102 7.43 1.42 7.65
C ALA A 102 6.58 0.40 6.85
N PRO A 103 6.84 -0.91 6.98
CA PRO A 103 5.93 -1.94 6.48
C PRO A 103 4.50 -1.69 6.99
N THR A 104 3.51 -1.93 6.11
CA THR A 104 2.10 -1.74 6.45
C THR A 104 1.28 -2.98 6.16
N ILE A 105 0.18 -3.13 6.89
CA ILE A 105 -0.82 -4.15 6.66
C ILE A 105 -2.11 -3.45 6.22
N GLU A 106 -2.59 -3.80 5.03
CA GLU A 106 -3.92 -3.44 4.55
C GLU A 106 -4.91 -4.55 4.84
N THR A 107 -6.06 -4.17 5.40
CA THR A 107 -7.19 -5.06 5.65
C THR A 107 -8.19 -4.86 4.54
N TRP A 108 -8.49 -5.92 3.81
CA TRP A 108 -9.55 -5.97 2.80
C TRP A 108 -10.81 -6.58 3.36
N THR A 109 -11.92 -5.88 3.22
CA THR A 109 -13.25 -6.31 3.67
C THR A 109 -14.19 -6.35 2.47
N PRO A 110 -14.83 -7.50 2.15
CA PRO A 110 -15.86 -7.54 1.12
C PRO A 110 -17.08 -6.78 1.61
N VAL A 111 -17.62 -5.90 0.78
CA VAL A 111 -18.83 -5.11 1.14
C VAL A 111 -20.03 -5.44 0.25
N ALA A 112 -19.78 -5.84 -0.99
CA ALA A 112 -20.78 -6.31 -1.96
C ALA A 112 -20.07 -7.03 -3.12
N PRO A 113 -20.78 -7.72 -4.02
CA PRO A 113 -20.19 -8.25 -5.25
C PRO A 113 -19.39 -7.18 -6.01
N GLY A 114 -18.14 -7.50 -6.36
CA GLY A 114 -17.23 -6.57 -7.04
C GLY A 114 -16.77 -5.37 -6.22
N ARG A 115 -17.05 -5.31 -4.91
CA ARG A 115 -16.68 -4.17 -4.04
C ARG A 115 -15.91 -4.62 -2.82
N ILE A 116 -14.80 -3.94 -2.57
CA ILE A 116 -13.88 -4.23 -1.47
C ILE A 116 -13.51 -2.91 -0.82
N ASP A 117 -13.60 -2.83 0.49
CA ASP A 117 -13.02 -1.72 1.25
C ASP A 117 -11.66 -2.14 1.80
N GLY A 118 -10.67 -1.25 1.66
CA GLY A 118 -9.30 -1.41 2.13
C GLY A 118 -8.98 -0.40 3.22
N GLN A 119 -8.39 -0.85 4.33
CA GLN A 119 -8.00 0.03 5.44
C GLN A 119 -6.59 -0.26 5.90
N PHE A 120 -5.78 0.79 6.08
CA PHE A 120 -4.41 0.65 6.57
C PHE A 120 -3.86 1.93 7.18
N VAL A 121 -2.71 1.79 7.84
CA VAL A 121 -1.94 2.91 8.35
C VAL A 121 -0.57 2.89 7.71
N MET A 122 -0.18 4.00 7.10
CA MET A 122 1.18 4.23 6.65
C MET A 122 1.93 5.08 7.66
N VAL A 123 3.22 4.82 7.82
CA VAL A 123 4.10 5.63 8.65
C VAL A 123 5.33 5.96 7.83
N TRP A 124 5.51 7.24 7.54
CA TRP A 124 6.72 7.76 6.91
C TRP A 124 7.69 8.26 7.98
N THR A 125 8.98 8.21 7.68
CA THR A 125 10.02 8.86 8.47
C THR A 125 10.61 10.01 7.66
N GLY A 126 10.61 11.20 8.25
CA GLY A 126 11.26 12.40 7.73
C GLY A 126 12.77 12.32 7.85
N ARG A 127 13.47 13.14 7.08
CA ARG A 127 14.95 13.22 7.09
C ARG A 127 15.52 13.67 8.44
N ASP A 128 14.74 14.42 9.21
CA ASP A 128 15.02 14.87 10.56
C ASP A 128 14.64 13.85 11.65
N GLY A 129 14.05 12.70 11.26
CA GLY A 129 13.58 11.67 12.16
C GLY A 129 12.12 11.83 12.61
N GLU A 130 11.42 12.88 12.17
CA GLU A 130 9.98 13.03 12.42
C GLU A 130 9.19 11.86 11.83
N ARG A 131 8.09 11.46 12.49
CA ARG A 131 7.22 10.39 12.00
C ARG A 131 5.87 10.95 11.59
N VAL A 132 5.59 10.89 10.29
CA VAL A 132 4.28 11.24 9.72
C VAL A 132 3.43 9.97 9.65
N ARG A 133 2.26 9.98 10.29
CA ARG A 133 1.34 8.85 10.29
C ARG A 133 0.10 9.17 9.48
N GLY A 134 -0.25 8.33 8.53
CA GLY A 134 -1.45 8.46 7.70
C GLY A 134 -2.41 7.30 7.87
N LYS A 135 -3.68 7.58 8.16
CA LYS A 135 -4.76 6.59 8.09
C LYS A 135 -5.35 6.61 6.69
N THR A 136 -5.51 5.43 6.11
CA THR A 136 -5.97 5.27 4.74
C THR A 136 -7.23 4.42 4.70
N ASP A 137 -8.25 4.93 4.05
CA ASP A 137 -9.48 4.20 3.70
C ASP A 137 -9.62 4.19 2.18
N THR A 138 -9.87 3.03 1.60
CA THR A 138 -10.03 2.84 0.16
C THR A 138 -11.32 2.09 -0.12
N SER A 139 -12.07 2.51 -1.12
CA SER A 139 -13.19 1.73 -1.66
C SER A 139 -12.88 1.38 -3.11
N TYR A 140 -12.73 0.08 -3.37
CA TYR A 140 -12.45 -0.48 -4.69
C TYR A 140 -13.74 -0.94 -5.36
N VAL A 141 -13.84 -0.72 -6.66
CA VAL A 141 -14.91 -1.20 -7.53
C VAL A 141 -14.28 -1.97 -8.69
N LEU A 142 -14.61 -3.26 -8.78
CA LEU A 142 -14.09 -4.17 -9.79
C LEU A 142 -15.20 -4.47 -10.82
N PRO A 143 -14.85 -4.64 -12.11
CA PRO A 143 -15.80 -5.03 -13.16
C PRO A 143 -16.09 -6.54 -13.12
N THR A 144 -16.44 -7.08 -11.96
CA THR A 144 -16.79 -8.49 -11.74
C THR A 144 -17.78 -8.62 -10.60
N GLU A 145 -18.53 -9.71 -10.55
CA GLU A 145 -19.34 -10.08 -9.39
C GLU A 145 -18.56 -10.94 -8.40
N GLU A 146 -17.36 -11.40 -8.77
CA GLU A 146 -16.48 -12.14 -7.88
C GLU A 146 -16.09 -11.29 -6.67
N GLY A 147 -16.33 -11.84 -5.48
CA GLY A 147 -15.94 -11.25 -4.21
C GLY A 147 -14.75 -11.98 -3.60
N ILE A 148 -14.31 -11.49 -2.45
CA ILE A 148 -13.40 -12.22 -1.56
C ILE A 148 -14.21 -13.01 -0.53
N PRO A 149 -13.77 -14.22 -0.13
CA PRO A 149 -14.56 -15.14 0.71
C PRO A 149 -14.77 -14.65 2.16
N GLY A 150 -14.11 -13.56 2.52
CA GLY A 150 -14.13 -12.94 3.84
C GLY A 150 -13.06 -11.86 3.91
N GLN A 151 -12.76 -11.40 5.12
CA GLN A 151 -11.66 -10.49 5.35
C GLN A 151 -10.33 -11.12 4.92
N GLN A 152 -9.45 -10.32 4.31
CA GLN A 152 -8.09 -10.72 3.94
C GLN A 152 -7.11 -9.60 4.27
N PHE A 153 -5.81 -9.92 4.32
CA PHE A 153 -4.79 -8.97 4.70
C PHE A 153 -3.67 -8.91 3.67
N ARG A 154 -3.09 -7.72 3.51
CA ARG A 154 -1.97 -7.50 2.61
C ARG A 154 -0.82 -6.90 3.37
N GLU A 155 0.29 -7.61 3.43
CA GLU A 155 1.56 -7.03 3.84
C GLU A 155 2.17 -6.30 2.65
N ILE A 156 2.52 -5.03 2.86
CA ILE A 156 3.13 -4.18 1.85
C ILE A 156 4.43 -3.61 2.44
N ARG A 157 5.55 -3.94 1.81
CA ARG A 157 6.86 -3.38 2.14
C ARG A 157 7.28 -2.47 1.01
N ILE A 158 7.50 -1.19 1.32
CA ILE A 158 7.79 -0.16 0.33
C ILE A 158 9.20 0.37 0.58
N ASN A 159 10.03 0.35 -0.45
CA ASN A 159 11.29 1.10 -0.47
C ASN A 159 11.14 2.28 -1.43
N ILE A 160 11.62 3.44 -0.99
CA ILE A 160 11.59 4.67 -1.78
C ILE A 160 12.97 5.30 -1.87
N ALA A 161 13.21 5.99 -2.97
CA ALA A 161 14.29 6.95 -3.11
C ALA A 161 13.76 8.13 -3.93
N ALA A 162 13.96 9.36 -3.46
CA ALA A 162 13.38 10.53 -4.11
C ALA A 162 14.35 11.72 -4.20
N THR A 163 14.17 12.51 -5.26
CA THR A 163 14.64 13.90 -5.42
C THR A 163 13.45 14.85 -5.25
N ASP A 164 13.61 16.14 -5.56
CA ASP A 164 12.49 17.10 -5.47
C ASP A 164 11.42 16.83 -6.54
N ASP A 165 11.80 16.15 -7.64
CA ASP A 165 10.99 15.96 -8.83
C ASP A 165 10.87 14.48 -9.30
N GLU A 166 11.58 13.54 -8.66
CA GLU A 166 11.55 12.12 -9.01
C GLU A 166 11.31 11.27 -7.75
N LEU A 167 10.40 10.29 -7.85
CA LEU A 167 10.21 9.22 -6.88
C LEU A 167 10.50 7.89 -7.57
N ARG A 168 11.38 7.10 -6.98
CA ARG A 168 11.60 5.69 -7.31
C ARG A 168 11.02 4.85 -6.19
N GLN A 169 10.21 3.87 -6.55
CA GLN A 169 9.51 3.03 -5.60
C GLN A 169 9.62 1.57 -6.01
N THR A 170 9.86 0.70 -5.05
CA THR A 170 9.77 -0.75 -5.18
C THR A 170 8.92 -1.29 -4.05
N GLU A 171 8.10 -2.28 -4.34
CA GLU A 171 7.24 -2.91 -3.35
C GLU A 171 7.35 -4.42 -3.37
N HIS A 172 7.25 -5.01 -2.17
CA HIS A 172 6.96 -6.43 -1.97
C HIS A 172 5.59 -6.56 -1.30
N ILE A 173 4.71 -7.37 -1.89
CA ILE A 173 3.29 -7.42 -1.57
C ILE A 173 2.85 -8.87 -1.42
N VAL A 174 2.33 -9.21 -0.25
CA VAL A 174 1.80 -10.55 0.04
C VAL A 174 0.35 -10.43 0.52
N LEU A 175 -0.56 -11.12 -0.16
CA LEU A 175 -1.96 -11.26 0.25
C LEU A 175 -2.13 -12.59 0.99
N PHE A 176 -2.70 -12.54 2.20
CA PHE A 176 -2.91 -13.70 3.04
C PHE A 176 -4.28 -13.71 3.72
N SER A 177 -4.71 -14.92 4.07
CA SER A 177 -5.97 -15.16 4.77
C SER A 177 -5.84 -14.97 6.29
N PRO A 178 -6.95 -14.74 7.03
CA PRO A 178 -6.92 -14.63 8.48
C PRO A 178 -6.34 -15.87 9.19
N ALA A 179 -6.54 -17.06 8.63
CA ALA A 179 -6.02 -18.31 9.19
C ALA A 179 -4.49 -18.30 9.34
N LEU A 180 -3.76 -17.65 8.43
CA LEU A 180 -2.30 -17.53 8.51
C LEU A 180 -1.87 -16.60 9.66
N LEU A 181 -2.65 -15.54 9.91
CA LEU A 181 -2.39 -14.62 11.02
C LEU A 181 -2.58 -15.33 12.36
N GLU A 182 -3.64 -16.12 12.50
CA GLU A 182 -3.92 -16.91 13.70
C GLU A 182 -2.79 -17.92 13.98
N GLN A 183 -2.29 -18.62 12.96
CA GLN A 183 -1.15 -19.54 13.11
C GLN A 183 0.10 -18.82 13.61
N THR A 184 0.36 -17.61 13.11
CA THR A 184 1.52 -16.80 13.51
C THR A 184 1.38 -16.24 14.93
N LEU A 185 0.15 -15.93 15.37
CA LEU A 185 -0.12 -15.46 16.73
C LEU A 185 -0.13 -16.61 17.76
N HIS A 186 -0.53 -17.82 17.34
CA HIS A 186 -0.55 -19.01 18.21
C HIS A 186 0.79 -19.73 18.28
N SER A 187 1.73 -19.48 17.37
CA SER A 187 3.13 -19.78 17.63
C SER A 187 3.60 -18.87 18.76
N ALA A 188 3.62 -19.40 19.99
CA ALA A 188 4.21 -18.72 21.14
C ALA A 188 5.60 -18.19 20.73
N PRO A 189 5.98 -16.95 21.12
CA PRO A 189 7.36 -16.53 20.96
C PRO A 189 8.24 -17.62 21.56
N ALA A 190 9.29 -18.04 20.84
CA ALA A 190 10.26 -18.95 21.40
C ALA A 190 10.63 -18.41 22.79
N PRO A 191 10.59 -19.25 23.85
CA PRO A 191 10.97 -18.79 25.17
C PRO A 191 12.32 -18.10 25.02
N ILE A 192 12.42 -16.86 25.51
CA ILE A 192 13.69 -16.17 25.58
C ILE A 192 14.52 -17.04 26.51
N ASP A 193 15.38 -17.89 25.95
CA ASP A 193 16.42 -18.55 26.70
C ASP A 193 17.17 -17.43 27.39
N SER A 194 17.03 -17.40 28.72
CA SER A 194 17.52 -16.34 29.58
C SER A 194 18.92 -15.95 29.11
N LEU A 195 19.14 -14.66 28.84
CA LEU A 195 20.44 -14.06 28.55
C LEU A 195 21.44 -14.42 29.66
N LYS A 196 22.02 -15.61 29.57
CA LYS A 196 23.25 -16.00 30.23
C LYS A 196 24.33 -15.56 29.25
N ASP A 197 25.16 -14.62 29.68
CA ASP A 197 26.36 -14.14 28.98
C ASP A 197 26.23 -12.84 28.18
N ILE A 198 25.54 -11.81 28.71
CA ILE A 198 25.99 -10.43 28.47
C ILE A 198 26.89 -10.02 29.65
N VAL A 199 28.18 -10.36 29.53
CA VAL A 199 29.23 -9.71 30.31
C VAL A 199 29.53 -8.40 29.60
N LEU A 200 29.06 -7.29 30.15
CA LEU A 200 29.52 -5.96 29.75
C LEU A 200 30.94 -5.77 30.28
N ALA A 201 31.90 -5.58 29.38
CA ALA A 201 33.27 -5.17 29.69
C ALA A 201 33.39 -3.64 29.67
#